data_AF-A0A370TLC4-F1
#
_entry.id   AF-A0A370TLC4-F1
#
_cell.length_a   1.000
_cell.length_b   1.000
_cell.length_c   1.000
_cell.angle_alpha   90.00
_cell.angle_beta   90.00
_cell.angle_gamma   90.00
#
_symmetry.space_group_name_H-M   'P 1'
#
loop_
_entity.id
_entity.type
_entity.pdbx_description
1 polymer ?
#
loop_
_entity_poly.entity_id
_entity_poly.type
_entity_poly.pdbx_seq_one_letter_code
_entity_poly.pdbx_strand_id
1 'polypeptide(L)'
;MSLIASKKYRVERTPEMPCWTRRQWRMLDILRCDGSTTEDLMAEVMRLMVETNDELLKREVDYDTPRVKKSTDRMIEDYEGEKQATSLLRSIPKPIVEAMIEGTIGHRYATDPEFARLFMVKDGCPGVYLNTFVVKGTGKGLNSNQWYDLYQMMNRYLEGQGCVIDENSTSDMKNNADEAARIEQAYSNKSVDYFREMTRSGKRAFTQQRRNQDLRFCRLLLNRICHDLDRSGEISQLQSPTQVGCSQNLASRMGQYSPACGMRNTPQLWALTIKCLAVMKVEVEHISVPILKVWRHDHLPLAETLVTELASSMVEYGGLNPIQPGNTNLREDNEIFEAQLQAFVESTNITDDLEASETQVKLRMELLKSIKEMQSYDPKKDRDENVERIEIMRERKENMSLAMRKATKQLDEDTENIYKDIAEMVETMAEQKAQLDFRLKTIEWLKEVKEKEDLAKGIKDA
;
A
#
# COMPACT_ATOMS: atom_id res chain seq x y z
N MET A 1 -11.52 -17.83 5.30
CA MET A 1 -11.86 -16.48 5.78
C MET A 1 -11.86 -15.54 4.58
N SER A 2 -13.03 -15.40 3.95
CA SER A 2 -13.23 -14.67 2.71
C SER A 2 -14.03 -13.41 3.01
N LEU A 3 -13.66 -12.29 2.36
CA LEU A 3 -14.47 -11.09 2.17
C LEU A 3 -14.84 -10.27 3.44
N ILE A 4 -13.83 -9.77 4.15
CA ILE A 4 -13.89 -8.36 4.57
C ILE A 4 -12.93 -7.61 3.65
N ALA A 5 -13.28 -7.53 2.37
CA ALA A 5 -12.65 -6.57 1.48
C ALA A 5 -13.03 -5.19 2.01
N SER A 6 -12.07 -4.51 2.64
CA SER A 6 -12.29 -3.21 3.25
C SER A 6 -12.83 -2.27 2.16
N LYS A 7 -14.04 -1.74 2.35
CA LYS A 7 -14.58 -0.63 1.55
C LYS A 7 -13.72 0.64 1.69
N LYS A 8 -12.68 0.63 2.51
CA LYS A 8 -11.99 1.82 3.04
C LYS A 8 -11.05 2.48 2.04
N TYR A 9 -10.66 1.81 0.95
CA TYR A 9 -9.67 2.31 -0.01
C TYR A 9 -10.10 2.27 -1.48
N ARG A 10 -11.42 2.34 -1.78
CA ARG A 10 -11.83 2.65 -3.15
C ARG A 10 -11.44 4.10 -3.45
N VAL A 11 -10.27 4.29 -4.03
CA VAL A 11 -9.88 5.61 -4.52
C VAL A 11 -10.88 6.03 -5.59
N GLU A 12 -11.33 7.27 -5.54
CA GLU A 12 -12.32 7.74 -6.50
C GLU A 12 -11.63 7.91 -7.85
N ARG A 13 -12.27 7.44 -8.94
CA ARG A 13 -11.75 7.72 -10.28
C ARG A 13 -11.87 9.22 -10.52
N THR A 14 -10.75 9.86 -10.82
CA THR A 14 -10.72 11.29 -11.18
C THR A 14 -10.44 11.43 -12.68
N PRO A 15 -10.75 12.58 -13.28
CA PRO A 15 -10.32 12.89 -14.65
C PRO A 15 -8.82 12.70 -14.89
N GLU A 16 -8.01 12.96 -13.87
CA GLU A 16 -6.55 12.85 -13.93
C GLU A 16 -6.05 11.40 -13.78
N MET A 17 -6.85 10.51 -13.17
CA MET A 17 -6.56 9.09 -12.95
C MET A 17 -7.71 8.19 -13.45
N PRO A 18 -8.02 8.21 -14.76
CA PRO A 18 -9.20 7.54 -15.26
C PRO A 18 -9.02 6.01 -15.36
N CYS A 19 -7.80 5.49 -15.38
CA CYS A 19 -7.53 4.11 -15.82
C CYS A 19 -6.89 3.27 -14.72
N TRP A 20 -7.72 2.74 -13.83
CA TRP A 20 -7.31 1.64 -12.97
C TRP A 20 -8.03 0.36 -13.32
N THR A 21 -7.25 -0.63 -13.71
CA THR A 21 -7.71 -2.00 -13.90
C THR A 21 -7.99 -2.64 -12.54
N ARG A 22 -8.87 -3.66 -12.52
CA ARG A 22 -9.12 -4.47 -11.31
C ARG A 22 -7.82 -5.05 -10.72
N ARG A 23 -6.83 -5.33 -11.58
CA ARG A 23 -5.50 -5.80 -11.19
C ARG A 23 -4.77 -4.75 -10.36
N GLN A 24 -4.63 -3.53 -10.88
CA GLN A 24 -3.97 -2.42 -10.19
C GLN A 24 -4.65 -2.11 -8.85
N TRP A 25 -5.98 -2.10 -8.82
CA TRP A 25 -6.75 -1.93 -7.58
C TRP A 25 -6.34 -2.92 -6.50
N ARG A 26 -6.31 -4.21 -6.83
CA ARG A 26 -5.97 -5.26 -5.86
C ARG A 26 -4.53 -5.12 -5.35
N MET A 27 -3.59 -4.79 -6.24
CA MET A 27 -2.20 -4.55 -5.85
C MET A 27 -2.06 -3.32 -4.95
N LEU A 28 -2.74 -2.21 -5.26
CA LEU A 28 -2.75 -1.00 -4.42
C LEU A 28 -3.42 -1.22 -3.08
N ASP A 29 -4.54 -1.96 -3.05
CA ASP A 29 -5.24 -2.29 -1.81
C ASP A 29 -4.32 -3.04 -0.85
N ILE A 30 -3.54 -4.00 -1.36
CA ILE A 30 -2.53 -4.70 -0.55
C ILE A 30 -1.42 -3.74 -0.16
N LEU A 31 -0.81 -3.02 -1.11
CA LEU A 31 0.33 -2.15 -0.85
C LEU A 31 0.04 -1.03 0.18
N ARG A 32 -1.19 -0.50 0.18
CA ARG A 32 -1.66 0.58 1.06
C ARG A 32 -2.30 0.07 2.35
N CYS A 33 -2.54 -1.24 2.49
CA CYS A 33 -3.06 -1.80 3.73
C CYS A 33 -2.02 -1.67 4.85
N ASP A 34 -2.41 -1.11 5.99
CA ASP A 34 -1.54 -1.03 7.16
C ASP A 34 -1.12 -2.45 7.59
N GLY A 35 0.19 -2.67 7.71
CA GLY A 35 0.76 -3.96 8.05
C GLY A 35 0.79 -5.00 6.94
N SER A 36 0.53 -4.60 5.69
CA SER A 36 0.95 -5.42 4.55
C SER A 36 2.46 -5.44 4.41
N THR A 37 2.96 -6.57 3.97
CA THR A 37 4.37 -6.83 3.69
C THR A 37 4.58 -6.96 2.18
N THR A 38 5.82 -6.85 1.74
CA THR A 38 6.21 -7.14 0.35
C THR A 38 5.83 -8.56 -0.09
N GLU A 39 5.84 -9.53 0.84
CA GLU A 39 5.38 -10.89 0.58
C GLU A 39 3.87 -10.94 0.29
N ASP A 40 3.05 -10.15 0.98
CA ASP A 40 1.61 -10.10 0.72
C ASP A 40 1.32 -9.51 -0.68
N LEU A 41 2.08 -8.49 -1.09
CA LEU A 41 1.99 -7.97 -2.46
C LEU A 41 2.43 -9.02 -3.48
N MET A 42 3.53 -9.73 -3.23
CA MET A 42 4.01 -10.78 -4.13
C MET A 42 2.99 -11.91 -4.28
N ALA A 43 2.37 -12.34 -3.18
CA ALA A 43 1.29 -13.31 -3.20
C ALA A 43 0.11 -12.84 -4.07
N GLU A 44 -0.22 -11.55 -4.02
CA GLU A 44 -1.27 -10.97 -4.85
C GLU A 44 -0.90 -10.92 -6.33
N VAL A 45 0.34 -10.56 -6.66
CA VAL A 45 0.86 -10.60 -8.03
C VAL A 45 0.76 -12.03 -8.58
N MET A 46 1.19 -13.04 -7.81
CA MET A 46 1.09 -14.45 -8.21
C MET A 46 -0.35 -14.89 -8.47
N ARG A 47 -1.27 -14.52 -7.57
CA ARG A 47 -2.69 -14.80 -7.73
C ARG A 47 -3.25 -14.21 -9.03
N LEU A 48 -2.89 -12.95 -9.33
CA LEU A 48 -3.33 -12.26 -10.54
C LEU A 48 -2.74 -12.86 -11.83
N MET A 49 -1.50 -13.35 -11.79
CA MET A 49 -0.87 -14.05 -12.91
C MET A 49 -1.57 -15.38 -13.23
N VAL A 50 -1.88 -16.18 -12.20
CA VAL A 50 -2.64 -17.44 -12.36
C VAL A 50 -4.03 -17.17 -12.94
N GLU A 51 -4.77 -16.20 -12.39
CA GLU A 51 -6.08 -15.80 -12.89
C GLU A 51 -6.02 -15.36 -14.37
N THR A 52 -5.00 -14.57 -14.76
CA THR A 52 -4.82 -14.16 -16.16
C THR A 52 -4.57 -15.36 -17.06
N ASN A 53 -3.69 -16.29 -16.64
CA ASN A 53 -3.38 -17.47 -17.43
C ASN A 53 -4.63 -18.33 -17.65
N ASP A 54 -5.45 -18.52 -16.61
CA ASP A 54 -6.73 -19.23 -16.71
C ASP A 54 -7.72 -18.53 -17.66
N GLU A 55 -7.81 -17.20 -17.59
CA GLU A 55 -8.65 -16.42 -18.51
C GLU A 55 -8.17 -16.52 -19.97
N LEU A 56 -6.86 -16.52 -20.20
CA LEU A 56 -6.28 -16.65 -21.53
C LEU A 56 -6.52 -18.05 -22.11
N LEU A 57 -6.36 -19.10 -21.30
CA LEU A 57 -6.64 -20.49 -21.71
C LEU A 57 -8.10 -20.69 -22.10
N LYS A 58 -9.04 -20.05 -21.38
CA LYS A 58 -10.48 -20.15 -21.67
C LYS A 58 -10.92 -19.44 -22.96
N ARG A 59 -10.16 -18.47 -23.44
CA ARG A 59 -10.61 -17.63 -24.56
C ARG A 59 -10.37 -18.26 -25.94
N GLU A 60 -9.73 -19.42 -26.05
CA GLU A 60 -9.40 -20.10 -27.34
C GLU A 60 -8.83 -19.15 -28.41
N VAL A 61 -8.19 -18.06 -28.00
CA VAL A 61 -7.59 -17.11 -28.95
C VAL A 61 -6.22 -17.66 -29.34
N ASP A 62 -5.86 -17.46 -30.61
CA ASP A 62 -4.56 -17.70 -31.25
C ASP A 62 -3.44 -16.86 -30.60
N TYR A 63 -3.27 -17.06 -29.29
CA TYR A 63 -2.27 -16.44 -28.46
C TYR A 63 -1.02 -17.31 -28.47
N ASP A 64 0.13 -16.67 -28.25
CA ASP A 64 1.37 -17.38 -27.96
C ASP A 64 1.32 -17.98 -26.53
N THR A 65 0.31 -18.82 -26.30
CA THR A 65 -0.03 -19.52 -25.06
C THR A 65 1.20 -20.21 -24.45
N PRO A 66 2.10 -20.83 -25.22
CA PRO A 66 3.33 -21.42 -24.66
C PRO A 66 4.22 -20.39 -23.96
N ARG A 67 4.34 -19.16 -24.50
CA ARG A 67 5.20 -18.13 -23.90
C ARG A 67 4.59 -17.49 -22.66
N VAL A 68 3.29 -17.21 -22.67
CA VAL A 68 2.58 -16.71 -21.47
C VAL A 68 2.73 -17.71 -20.34
N LYS A 69 2.46 -18.99 -20.63
CA LYS A 69 2.59 -20.07 -19.68
C LYS A 69 4.00 -20.15 -19.10
N LYS A 70 5.05 -20.06 -19.94
CA LYS A 70 6.44 -20.11 -19.46
C LYS A 70 6.81 -18.99 -18.48
N SER A 71 6.34 -17.75 -18.70
CA SER A 71 6.63 -16.63 -17.79
C SER A 71 5.91 -16.83 -16.44
N THR A 72 4.66 -17.27 -16.47
CA THR A 72 3.87 -17.58 -15.28
C THR A 72 4.44 -18.77 -14.51
N ASP A 73 4.74 -19.87 -15.20
CA ASP A 73 5.31 -21.08 -14.61
C ASP A 73 6.63 -20.76 -13.88
N ARG A 74 7.51 -19.95 -14.49
CA ARG A 74 8.76 -19.52 -13.83
C ARG A 74 8.50 -18.74 -12.54
N MET A 75 7.54 -17.82 -12.54
CA MET A 75 7.20 -17.05 -11.34
C MET A 75 6.59 -17.94 -10.26
N ILE A 76 5.82 -18.97 -10.64
CA ILE A 76 5.27 -19.97 -9.72
C ILE A 76 6.41 -20.80 -9.10
N GLU A 77 7.30 -21.33 -9.93
CA GLU A 77 8.47 -22.10 -9.48
C GLU A 77 9.35 -21.28 -8.52
N ASP A 78 9.59 -20.00 -8.82
CA ASP A 78 10.33 -19.12 -7.92
C ASP A 78 9.57 -18.87 -6.60
N TYR A 79 8.27 -18.58 -6.67
CA TYR A 79 7.45 -18.29 -5.49
C TYR A 79 7.31 -19.48 -4.55
N GLU A 80 7.25 -20.71 -5.08
CA GLU A 80 7.23 -21.95 -4.30
C GLU A 80 8.64 -22.38 -3.84
N GLY A 81 9.68 -21.94 -4.55
CA GLY A 81 11.08 -22.25 -4.31
C GLY A 81 11.84 -21.16 -3.56
N GLU A 82 12.83 -20.55 -4.24
CA GLU A 82 13.81 -19.64 -3.61
C GLU A 82 13.28 -18.22 -3.34
N LYS A 83 12.15 -17.83 -3.92
CA LYS A 83 11.52 -16.50 -3.78
C LYS A 83 12.46 -15.34 -4.14
N GLN A 84 13.22 -15.51 -5.22
CA GLN A 84 14.10 -14.47 -5.72
C GLN A 84 13.32 -13.25 -6.19
N ALA A 85 12.12 -13.41 -6.76
CA ALA A 85 11.24 -12.31 -7.14
C ALA A 85 10.81 -11.46 -5.94
N THR A 86 10.50 -12.07 -4.79
CA THR A 86 10.25 -11.33 -3.55
C THR A 86 11.49 -10.52 -3.16
N SER A 87 12.67 -11.14 -3.19
CA SER A 87 13.94 -10.47 -2.84
C SER A 87 14.23 -9.28 -3.77
N LEU A 88 13.96 -9.42 -5.07
CA LEU A 88 14.06 -8.35 -6.05
C LEU A 88 13.05 -7.23 -5.74
N LEU A 89 11.80 -7.57 -5.41
CA LEU A 89 10.77 -6.60 -5.05
C LEU A 89 11.17 -5.74 -3.83
N ARG A 90 11.79 -6.35 -2.81
CA ARG A 90 12.28 -5.66 -1.61
C ARG A 90 13.32 -4.59 -1.89
N SER A 91 14.08 -4.73 -2.98
CA SER A 91 15.10 -3.75 -3.34
C SER A 91 14.53 -2.47 -3.98
N ILE A 92 13.25 -2.52 -4.41
CA ILE A 92 12.56 -1.38 -5.04
C ILE A 92 11.89 -0.55 -3.94
N PRO A 93 12.18 0.77 -3.84
CA PRO A 93 11.49 1.64 -2.91
C PRO A 93 9.96 1.55 -3.06
N LYS A 94 9.24 1.41 -1.93
CA LYS A 94 7.77 1.35 -1.90
C LYS A 94 7.09 2.47 -2.72
N PRO A 95 7.53 3.75 -2.67
CA PRO A 95 6.95 4.80 -3.51
C PRO A 95 7.07 4.53 -5.02
N ILE A 96 8.16 3.90 -5.47
CA ILE A 96 8.35 3.53 -6.88
C ILE A 96 7.40 2.39 -7.25
N VAL A 97 7.26 1.38 -6.39
CA VAL A 97 6.31 0.27 -6.60
C VAL A 97 4.88 0.81 -6.74
N GLU A 98 4.48 1.72 -5.86
CA GLU A 98 3.18 2.37 -5.92
C GLU A 98 2.99 3.14 -7.23
N ALA A 99 3.96 3.98 -7.61
CA ALA A 99 3.89 4.77 -8.84
C ALA A 99 3.87 3.90 -10.12
N MET A 100 4.54 2.74 -10.11
CA MET A 100 4.47 1.76 -11.19
C MET A 100 3.06 1.20 -11.32
N ILE A 101 2.48 0.73 -10.21
CA ILE A 101 1.13 0.15 -10.20
C ILE A 101 0.10 1.21 -10.61
N GLU A 102 0.25 2.44 -10.14
CA GLU A 102 -0.63 3.54 -10.53
C GLU A 102 -0.46 3.99 -11.98
N GLY A 103 0.68 3.69 -12.62
CA GLY A 103 1.04 4.23 -13.93
C GLY A 103 1.41 5.71 -13.91
N THR A 104 1.77 6.25 -12.74
CA THR A 104 2.09 7.68 -12.48
C THR A 104 3.59 7.96 -12.44
N ILE A 105 4.43 6.95 -12.68
CA ILE A 105 5.88 7.04 -12.57
C ILE A 105 6.48 8.19 -13.40
N GLY A 106 6.00 8.41 -14.61
CA GLY A 106 6.47 9.51 -15.47
C GLY A 106 6.11 10.88 -14.88
N HIS A 107 4.87 11.02 -14.39
CA HIS A 107 4.42 12.25 -13.76
C HIS A 107 5.23 12.59 -12.51
N ARG A 108 5.36 11.63 -11.59
CA ARG A 108 6.10 11.84 -10.34
C ARG A 108 7.57 12.11 -10.61
N TYR A 109 8.19 11.38 -11.55
CA TYR A 109 9.59 11.64 -11.92
C TYR A 109 9.81 13.06 -12.46
N ALA A 110 8.87 13.57 -13.27
CA ALA A 110 8.98 14.91 -13.86
C ALA A 110 8.67 16.05 -12.89
N THR A 111 7.88 15.80 -11.83
CA THR A 111 7.31 16.87 -10.98
C THR A 111 7.78 16.84 -9.53
N ASP A 112 8.34 15.73 -9.06
CA ASP A 112 8.81 15.54 -7.68
C ASP A 112 10.30 15.18 -7.68
N PRO A 113 11.20 16.16 -7.40
CA PRO A 113 12.64 15.93 -7.33
C PRO A 113 13.06 14.91 -6.27
N GLU A 114 12.33 14.81 -5.15
CA GLU A 114 12.66 13.83 -4.11
C GLU A 114 12.30 12.42 -4.58
N PHE A 115 11.17 12.27 -5.27
CA PHE A 115 10.84 11.00 -5.92
C PHE A 115 11.86 10.62 -7.01
N ALA A 116 12.33 11.59 -7.81
CA ALA A 116 13.35 11.33 -8.83
C ALA A 116 14.69 10.84 -8.25
N ARG A 117 15.02 11.25 -7.01
CA ARG A 117 16.22 10.77 -6.29
C ARG A 117 16.13 9.34 -5.79
N LEU A 118 14.92 8.75 -5.73
CA LEU A 118 14.74 7.36 -5.33
C LEU A 118 15.26 6.36 -6.38
N PHE A 119 15.44 6.81 -7.63
CA PHE A 119 15.91 5.95 -8.71
C PHE A 119 17.42 5.74 -8.65
N MET A 120 17.84 4.53 -8.98
CA MET A 120 19.26 4.18 -9.05
C MET A 120 19.98 4.97 -10.14
N VAL A 121 21.29 5.12 -9.99
CA VAL A 121 22.15 5.71 -11.01
C VAL A 121 22.09 4.87 -12.29
N LYS A 122 21.99 5.54 -13.43
CA LYS A 122 22.08 4.93 -14.77
C LYS A 122 23.55 4.59 -15.05
N ASP A 123 23.89 3.31 -14.94
CA ASP A 123 25.26 2.83 -15.13
C ASP A 123 25.32 1.56 -16.00
N GLY A 124 26.49 0.94 -16.04
CA GLY A 124 26.76 -0.24 -16.85
C GLY A 124 26.15 -1.53 -16.32
N CYS A 125 25.50 -1.52 -15.15
CA CYS A 125 24.95 -2.73 -14.55
C CYS A 125 23.81 -3.32 -15.37
N PRO A 126 23.61 -4.66 -15.29
CA PRO A 126 22.43 -5.29 -15.85
C PRO A 126 21.20 -5.03 -14.99
N GLY A 127 20.04 -5.03 -15.63
CA GLY A 127 18.78 -4.83 -14.92
C GLY A 127 17.58 -4.56 -15.80
N VAL A 128 16.55 -4.04 -15.17
CA VAL A 128 15.26 -3.71 -15.75
C VAL A 128 15.04 -2.21 -15.70
N TYR A 129 14.55 -1.67 -16.82
CA TYR A 129 14.19 -0.28 -16.97
C TYR A 129 12.73 -0.15 -17.40
N LEU A 130 12.18 1.02 -17.14
CA LEU A 130 10.85 1.42 -17.57
C LEU A 130 10.96 2.68 -18.43
N ASN A 131 10.27 2.66 -19.56
CA ASN A 131 10.07 3.79 -20.45
C ASN A 131 8.61 4.26 -20.38
N THR A 132 8.43 5.56 -20.31
CA THR A 132 7.14 6.22 -20.45
C THR A 132 7.37 7.63 -21.02
N PHE A 133 6.30 8.39 -21.22
CA PHE A 133 6.38 9.74 -21.72
C PHE A 133 5.41 10.64 -20.97
N VAL A 134 5.73 11.93 -20.96
CA VAL A 134 4.82 12.99 -20.50
C VAL A 134 4.77 14.07 -21.57
N VAL A 135 3.70 14.85 -21.61
CA VAL A 135 3.61 16.06 -22.41
C VAL A 135 4.62 17.07 -21.85
N LYS A 136 5.47 17.56 -22.73
CA LYS A 136 6.56 18.45 -22.37
C LYS A 136 6.01 19.73 -21.71
N GLY A 137 6.61 20.10 -20.58
CA GLY A 137 6.23 21.29 -19.82
C GLY A 137 5.01 21.13 -18.90
N THR A 138 4.26 20.03 -18.98
CA THR A 138 3.15 19.76 -18.04
C THR A 138 3.52 18.76 -16.97
N GLY A 139 4.48 17.87 -17.26
CA GLY A 139 4.80 16.72 -16.41
C GLY A 139 3.64 15.73 -16.29
N LYS A 140 2.64 15.79 -17.18
CA LYS A 140 1.45 14.93 -17.20
C LYS A 140 1.37 14.15 -18.51
N GLY A 141 0.60 13.07 -18.54
CA GLY A 141 0.22 12.36 -19.76
C GLY A 141 -0.77 13.15 -20.64
N LEU A 142 -1.33 12.46 -21.63
CA LEU A 142 -2.30 13.04 -22.56
C LEU A 142 -3.66 13.29 -21.89
N ASN A 143 -4.41 14.24 -22.42
CA ASN A 143 -5.84 14.42 -22.09
C ASN A 143 -6.73 13.50 -22.96
N SER A 144 -8.05 13.47 -22.69
CA SER A 144 -8.96 12.56 -23.39
C SER A 144 -9.04 12.84 -24.90
N ASN A 145 -9.00 14.12 -25.30
CA ASN A 145 -9.04 14.51 -26.72
C ASN A 145 -7.78 14.04 -27.46
N GLN A 146 -6.61 14.24 -26.86
CA GLN A 146 -5.34 13.75 -27.38
C GLN A 146 -5.28 12.21 -27.43
N TRP A 147 -5.82 11.50 -26.43
CA TRP A 147 -5.93 10.04 -26.48
C TRP A 147 -6.81 9.56 -27.63
N TYR A 148 -7.94 10.25 -27.89
CA TYR A 148 -8.82 9.93 -29.01
C TYR A 148 -8.13 10.14 -30.36
N ASP A 149 -7.44 11.27 -30.53
CA ASP A 149 -6.70 11.57 -31.76
C ASP A 149 -5.57 10.56 -32.00
N LEU A 150 -4.84 10.18 -30.95
CA LEU A 150 -3.82 9.15 -31.02
C LEU A 150 -4.42 7.79 -31.41
N TYR A 151 -5.54 7.40 -30.79
CA TYR A 151 -6.27 6.20 -31.14
C TYR A 151 -6.67 6.19 -32.62
N GLN A 152 -7.29 7.26 -33.11
CA GLN A 152 -7.73 7.40 -34.50
C GLN A 152 -6.55 7.30 -35.47
N MET A 153 -5.45 8.01 -35.20
CA MET A 153 -4.26 7.99 -36.04
C MET A 153 -3.60 6.61 -36.08
N MET A 154 -3.41 5.97 -34.91
CA MET A 154 -2.86 4.62 -34.85
C MET A 154 -3.78 3.60 -35.54
N ASN A 155 -5.09 3.68 -35.35
CA ASN A 155 -6.05 2.77 -35.97
C ASN A 155 -5.99 2.87 -37.51
N ARG A 156 -6.04 4.09 -38.07
CA ARG A 156 -5.90 4.31 -39.53
C ARG A 156 -4.57 3.80 -40.08
N TYR A 157 -3.47 4.03 -39.35
CA TYR A 157 -2.15 3.54 -39.74
C TYR A 157 -2.14 2.00 -39.84
N LEU A 158 -2.68 1.32 -38.84
CA LEU A 158 -2.77 -0.15 -38.78
C LEU A 158 -3.75 -0.72 -39.81
N GLU A 159 -4.87 -0.04 -40.07
CA GLU A 159 -5.87 -0.43 -41.08
C GLU A 159 -5.33 -0.33 -42.50
N GLY A 160 -4.49 0.68 -42.78
CA GLY A 160 -3.86 0.89 -44.08
C GLY A 160 -2.80 -0.15 -44.48
N GLN A 161 -2.45 -1.08 -43.59
CA GLN A 161 -1.56 -2.20 -43.93
C GLN A 161 -2.23 -3.12 -44.96
N GLY A 162 -1.54 -3.32 -46.09
CA GLY A 162 -2.01 -4.09 -47.25
C GLY A 162 -2.86 -3.28 -48.25
N CYS A 163 -3.22 -2.04 -47.93
CA CYS A 163 -4.00 -1.18 -48.82
C CYS A 163 -3.10 -0.50 -49.86
N VAL A 164 -3.12 -0.99 -51.09
CA VAL A 164 -2.39 -0.39 -52.22
C VAL A 164 -3.17 0.80 -52.76
N ILE A 165 -2.47 1.91 -53.00
CA ILE A 165 -3.03 3.15 -53.55
C ILE A 165 -2.79 3.20 -55.05
N ASP A 166 -3.86 3.32 -55.81
CA ASP A 166 -3.91 3.41 -57.26
C ASP A 166 -4.75 4.62 -57.73
N GLU A 167 -5.05 4.68 -59.04
CA GLU A 167 -5.86 5.74 -59.64
C GLU A 167 -7.31 5.76 -59.12
N ASN A 168 -7.87 4.59 -58.80
CA ASN A 168 -9.25 4.41 -58.34
C ASN A 168 -9.42 4.62 -56.83
N SER A 169 -8.31 4.74 -56.10
CA SER A 169 -8.32 4.92 -54.65
C SER A 169 -8.96 6.26 -54.25
N THR A 170 -9.77 6.22 -53.19
CA THR A 170 -10.47 7.39 -52.66
C THR A 170 -9.50 8.42 -52.08
N SER A 171 -9.97 9.66 -51.94
CA SER A 171 -9.21 10.72 -51.26
C SER A 171 -8.82 10.33 -49.84
N ASP A 172 -9.68 9.63 -49.11
CA ASP A 172 -9.42 9.19 -47.74
C ASP A 172 -8.30 8.14 -47.68
N MET A 173 -8.26 7.19 -48.62
CA MET A 173 -7.19 6.21 -48.72
C MET A 173 -5.84 6.89 -49.02
N LYS A 174 -5.84 7.86 -49.95
CA LYS A 174 -4.65 8.66 -50.29
C LYS A 174 -4.16 9.47 -49.09
N ASN A 175 -5.08 10.14 -48.38
CA ASN A 175 -4.78 10.91 -47.17
C ASN A 175 -4.23 10.03 -46.05
N ASN A 176 -4.78 8.83 -45.84
CA ASN A 176 -4.25 7.86 -44.88
C ASN A 176 -2.82 7.43 -45.23
N ALA A 177 -2.55 7.09 -46.51
CA ALA A 177 -1.20 6.72 -46.93
C ALA A 177 -0.18 7.87 -46.74
N ASP A 178 -0.59 9.11 -47.00
CA ASP A 178 0.25 10.30 -46.78
C ASP A 178 0.43 10.60 -45.27
N GLU A 179 -0.59 10.40 -44.43
CA GLU A 179 -0.49 10.48 -42.96
C GLU A 179 0.49 9.41 -42.44
N ALA A 180 0.37 8.17 -42.89
CA ALA A 180 1.29 7.10 -42.55
C ALA A 180 2.72 7.42 -42.97
N ALA A 181 2.94 8.05 -44.13
CA ALA A 181 4.28 8.45 -44.57
C ALA A 181 4.91 9.47 -43.61
N ARG A 182 4.12 10.41 -43.06
CA ARG A 182 4.59 11.37 -42.05
C ARG A 182 4.94 10.69 -40.73
N ILE A 183 4.16 9.70 -40.30
CA ILE A 183 4.45 8.89 -39.10
C ILE A 183 5.77 8.14 -39.29
N GLU A 184 5.98 7.49 -40.44
CA GLU A 184 7.22 6.79 -40.75
C GLU A 184 8.43 7.71 -40.80
N GLN A 185 8.25 8.90 -41.38
CA GLN A 185 9.27 9.93 -41.48
C GLN A 185 9.67 10.50 -40.12
N ALA A 186 8.75 10.59 -39.14
CA ALA A 186 9.06 11.18 -37.84
C ALA A 186 10.30 10.50 -37.22
N TYR A 187 11.32 11.32 -36.91
CA TYR A 187 12.62 10.89 -36.37
C TYR A 187 13.44 9.94 -37.29
N SER A 188 13.16 9.93 -38.59
CA SER A 188 13.94 9.22 -39.60
C SER A 188 14.77 10.19 -40.44
N ASN A 189 15.92 9.74 -40.93
CA ASN A 189 16.77 10.49 -41.86
C ASN A 189 16.35 10.32 -43.33
N LYS A 190 15.33 9.48 -43.61
CA LYS A 190 14.82 9.27 -44.97
C LYS A 190 13.78 10.33 -45.31
N SER A 191 13.67 10.65 -46.61
CA SER A 191 12.70 11.64 -47.08
C SER A 191 11.25 11.15 -46.92
N VAL A 192 10.31 12.09 -46.87
CA VAL A 192 8.88 11.78 -46.88
C VAL A 192 8.47 11.04 -48.15
N ASP A 193 9.09 11.33 -49.29
CA ASP A 193 8.77 10.71 -50.57
C ASP A 193 9.11 9.22 -50.59
N TYR A 194 10.25 8.84 -49.97
CA TYR A 194 10.61 7.44 -49.76
C TYR A 194 9.51 6.69 -48.99
N PHE A 195 9.01 7.30 -47.91
CA PHE A 195 7.96 6.68 -47.12
C PHE A 195 6.60 6.73 -47.80
N ARG A 196 6.32 7.76 -48.60
CA ARG A 196 5.08 7.88 -49.38
C ARG A 196 4.97 6.77 -50.41
N GLU A 197 6.06 6.44 -51.11
CA GLU A 197 6.09 5.30 -52.02
C GLU A 197 5.80 3.99 -51.28
N MET A 198 6.48 3.76 -50.16
CA MET A 198 6.28 2.58 -49.31
C MET A 198 4.85 2.45 -48.77
N THR A 199 4.27 3.54 -48.26
CA THR A 199 2.93 3.50 -47.67
C THR A 199 1.83 3.39 -48.72
N ARG A 200 2.03 3.97 -49.91
CA ARG A 200 1.14 3.78 -51.06
C ARG A 200 1.22 2.36 -51.64
N SER A 201 2.33 1.66 -51.48
CA SER A 201 2.42 0.22 -51.80
C SER A 201 1.79 -0.68 -50.72
N GLY A 202 1.01 -0.13 -49.78
CA GLY A 202 0.36 -0.86 -48.70
C GLY A 202 1.30 -1.37 -47.61
N LYS A 203 2.56 -0.90 -47.55
CA LYS A 203 3.50 -1.33 -46.49
C LYS A 203 3.45 -0.36 -45.31
N ARG A 204 3.50 -0.91 -44.11
CA ARG A 204 3.65 -0.19 -42.84
C ARG A 204 4.80 -0.86 -42.08
N ALA A 205 5.82 -0.08 -41.69
CA ALA A 205 7.03 -0.62 -41.09
C ALA A 205 6.77 -1.21 -39.69
N PHE A 206 5.75 -0.71 -39.00
CA PHE A 206 5.46 -1.06 -37.60
C PHE A 206 4.36 -2.12 -37.41
N THR A 207 3.95 -2.89 -38.44
CA THR A 207 2.76 -3.78 -38.35
C THR A 207 2.99 -5.25 -38.70
N GLN A 208 4.21 -5.67 -39.01
CA GLN A 208 4.40 -6.85 -39.88
C GLN A 208 4.26 -8.23 -39.24
N GLN A 209 4.23 -8.38 -37.91
CA GLN A 209 4.11 -9.71 -37.28
C GLN A 209 3.00 -9.85 -36.22
N ARG A 210 2.48 -8.74 -35.67
CA ARG A 210 1.60 -8.78 -34.48
C ARG A 210 0.45 -7.79 -34.54
N ARG A 211 -0.06 -7.51 -35.74
CA ARG A 211 -1.15 -6.55 -35.99
C ARG A 211 -2.33 -6.68 -35.02
N ASN A 212 -2.73 -7.91 -34.66
CA ASN A 212 -3.84 -8.13 -33.74
C ASN A 212 -3.57 -7.61 -32.32
N GLN A 213 -2.32 -7.68 -31.86
CA GLN A 213 -1.91 -7.11 -30.57
C GLN A 213 -1.89 -5.57 -30.65
N ASP A 214 -1.35 -5.00 -31.73
CA ASP A 214 -1.35 -3.54 -31.92
C ASP A 214 -2.79 -2.97 -31.97
N LEU A 215 -3.70 -3.65 -32.69
CA LEU A 215 -5.13 -3.29 -32.71
C LEU A 215 -5.80 -3.47 -31.35
N ARG A 216 -5.36 -4.43 -30.55
CA ARG A 216 -5.85 -4.61 -29.17
C ARG A 216 -5.37 -3.46 -28.28
N PHE A 217 -4.11 -3.05 -28.40
CA PHE A 217 -3.60 -1.87 -27.71
C PHE A 217 -4.41 -0.63 -28.06
N CYS A 218 -4.64 -0.37 -29.35
CA CYS A 218 -5.45 0.76 -29.80
C CYS A 218 -6.85 0.76 -29.16
N ARG A 219 -7.52 -0.41 -29.11
CA ARG A 219 -8.83 -0.53 -28.43
C ARG A 219 -8.76 -0.20 -26.95
N LEU A 220 -7.67 -0.55 -26.27
CA LEU A 220 -7.49 -0.26 -24.84
C LEU A 220 -7.15 1.21 -24.57
N LEU A 221 -6.69 1.98 -25.56
CA LEU A 221 -6.57 3.43 -25.43
C LEU A 221 -7.92 4.11 -25.19
N LEU A 222 -9.02 3.52 -25.68
CA LEU A 222 -10.37 4.04 -25.42
C LEU A 222 -10.72 4.07 -23.92
N ASN A 223 -10.12 3.20 -23.10
CA ASN A 223 -10.31 3.23 -21.66
C ASN A 223 -9.74 4.50 -21.01
N ARG A 224 -8.84 5.19 -21.71
CA ARG A 224 -8.25 6.49 -21.32
C ARG A 224 -9.10 7.68 -21.72
N ILE A 225 -10.19 7.47 -22.45
CA ILE A 225 -11.11 8.53 -22.86
C ILE A 225 -12.30 8.49 -21.91
N CYS A 226 -12.43 9.50 -21.05
CA CYS A 226 -13.41 9.49 -19.96
C CYS A 226 -14.27 10.76 -19.95
N HIS A 227 -15.08 10.95 -20.99
CA HIS A 227 -15.97 12.11 -21.09
C HIS A 227 -17.05 12.19 -20.00
N ASP A 228 -17.33 11.08 -19.32
CA ASP A 228 -18.21 11.06 -18.16
C ASP A 228 -17.61 11.77 -16.94
N LEU A 229 -16.27 11.72 -16.80
CA LEU A 229 -15.53 12.38 -15.73
C LEU A 229 -15.06 13.78 -16.16
N ASP A 230 -14.68 13.94 -17.43
CA ASP A 230 -14.26 15.20 -18.03
C ASP A 230 -14.92 15.40 -19.40
N ARG A 231 -16.07 16.09 -19.39
CA ARG A 231 -16.83 16.40 -20.59
C ARG A 231 -16.06 17.24 -21.61
N SER A 232 -15.10 18.06 -21.15
CA SER A 232 -14.28 18.87 -22.05
C SER A 232 -13.24 18.03 -22.79
N GLY A 233 -12.75 16.98 -22.13
CA GLY A 233 -11.66 16.13 -22.59
C GLY A 233 -10.29 16.79 -22.53
N GLU A 234 -10.18 17.96 -21.88
CA GLU A 234 -8.98 18.79 -21.84
C GLU A 234 -8.09 18.53 -20.61
N ILE A 235 -8.58 17.81 -19.59
CA ILE A 235 -7.79 17.53 -18.39
C ILE A 235 -6.72 16.48 -18.70
N SER A 236 -5.45 16.90 -18.60
CA SER A 236 -4.30 15.99 -18.74
C SER A 236 -4.24 14.97 -17.60
N GLN A 237 -4.01 13.71 -17.95
CA GLN A 237 -3.94 12.60 -17.00
C GLN A 237 -2.56 12.52 -16.35
N LEU A 238 -2.47 12.05 -15.11
CA LEU A 238 -1.16 11.75 -14.48
C LEU A 238 -0.57 10.44 -15.03
N GLN A 239 -1.43 9.59 -15.59
CA GLN A 239 -1.06 8.27 -16.06
C GLN A 239 -0.57 8.31 -17.50
N SER A 240 0.46 7.53 -17.80
CA SER A 240 0.88 7.23 -19.17
C SER A 240 1.18 5.75 -19.31
N PRO A 241 0.96 5.15 -20.50
CA PRO A 241 1.34 3.77 -20.73
C PRO A 241 2.85 3.62 -20.60
N THR A 242 3.25 2.45 -20.14
CA THR A 242 4.64 2.13 -19.84
C THR A 242 5.11 0.99 -20.74
N GLN A 243 6.40 1.00 -21.05
CA GLN A 243 7.11 -0.12 -21.66
C GLN A 243 8.23 -0.53 -20.71
N VAL A 244 8.24 -1.80 -20.32
CA VAL A 244 9.29 -2.39 -19.47
C VAL A 244 10.23 -3.19 -20.35
N GLY A 245 11.53 -3.10 -20.10
CA GLY A 245 12.50 -3.95 -20.76
C GLY A 245 13.70 -4.24 -19.88
N CYS A 246 14.44 -5.28 -20.24
CA CYS A 246 15.69 -5.62 -19.59
C CYS A 246 16.92 -5.31 -20.46
N SER A 247 18.09 -5.20 -19.83
CA SER A 247 19.38 -5.05 -20.51
C SER A 247 20.51 -5.68 -19.70
N GLN A 248 21.55 -6.13 -20.41
CA GLN A 248 22.86 -6.46 -19.82
C GLN A 248 23.62 -5.20 -19.37
N ASN A 249 23.26 -4.05 -19.92
CA ASN A 249 23.87 -2.75 -19.64
C ASN A 249 22.79 -1.67 -19.75
N LEU A 250 22.35 -1.14 -18.61
CA LEU A 250 21.24 -0.18 -18.56
C LEU A 250 21.58 1.13 -19.28
N ALA A 251 22.76 1.71 -19.02
CA ALA A 251 23.18 2.99 -19.58
C ALA A 251 23.11 3.03 -21.12
N SER A 252 23.65 2.01 -21.79
CA SER A 252 23.69 1.94 -23.25
C SER A 252 22.31 1.70 -23.89
N ARG A 253 21.40 1.02 -23.19
CA ARG A 253 20.10 0.60 -23.73
C ARG A 253 19.04 1.67 -23.59
N MET A 254 18.99 2.34 -22.44
CA MET A 254 17.91 3.29 -22.11
C MET A 254 17.87 4.50 -23.06
N GLY A 255 19.05 5.01 -23.45
CA GLY A 255 19.13 6.15 -24.39
C GLY A 255 18.54 5.86 -25.78
N GLN A 256 18.42 4.59 -26.16
CA GLN A 256 17.93 4.19 -27.49
C GLN A 256 16.42 4.43 -27.67
N TYR A 257 15.69 4.65 -26.57
CA TYR A 257 14.26 4.93 -26.59
C TYR A 257 13.93 6.40 -26.85
N SER A 258 14.94 7.27 -26.80
CA SER A 258 14.78 8.69 -27.09
C SER A 258 14.54 8.93 -28.58
N PRO A 259 13.64 9.88 -28.94
CA PRO A 259 13.49 10.34 -30.32
C PRO A 259 14.80 10.83 -30.96
N ALA A 260 15.75 11.33 -30.16
CA ALA A 260 17.06 11.78 -30.64
C ALA A 260 17.89 10.67 -31.30
N CYS A 261 17.63 9.40 -30.97
CA CYS A 261 18.31 8.24 -31.53
C CYS A 261 17.59 7.65 -32.76
N GLY A 262 16.52 8.28 -33.22
CA GLY A 262 15.70 7.82 -34.35
C GLY A 262 14.92 6.52 -34.10
N MET A 263 14.88 6.04 -32.85
CA MET A 263 14.06 4.91 -32.38
C MET A 263 14.20 3.61 -33.19
N ARG A 264 15.39 3.33 -33.75
CA ARG A 264 15.60 2.14 -34.59
C ARG A 264 15.61 0.83 -33.80
N ASN A 265 15.98 0.88 -32.52
CA ASN A 265 16.18 -0.29 -31.67
C ASN A 265 15.12 -0.41 -30.57
N THR A 266 13.96 0.22 -30.73
CA THR A 266 12.85 0.18 -29.76
C THR A 266 11.76 -0.78 -30.21
N PRO A 267 10.90 -1.27 -29.31
CA PRO A 267 9.67 -1.98 -29.68
C PRO A 267 8.85 -1.17 -30.69
N GLN A 268 8.28 -1.85 -31.69
CA GLN A 268 7.55 -1.19 -32.79
C GLN A 268 6.36 -0.38 -32.27
N LEU A 269 5.62 -0.90 -31.30
CA LEU A 269 4.47 -0.22 -30.72
C LEU A 269 4.85 1.07 -29.96
N TRP A 270 6.00 1.06 -29.27
CA TRP A 270 6.58 2.26 -28.65
C TRP A 270 6.91 3.31 -29.73
N ALA A 271 7.66 2.91 -30.76
CA ALA A 271 8.04 3.80 -31.85
C ALA A 271 6.83 4.39 -32.56
N LEU A 272 5.82 3.56 -32.87
CA LEU A 272 4.58 3.99 -33.51
C LEU A 272 3.86 5.04 -32.65
N THR A 273 3.71 4.78 -31.36
CA THR A 273 3.04 5.70 -30.43
C THR A 273 3.72 7.09 -30.42
N ILE A 274 5.04 7.13 -30.23
CA ILE A 274 5.82 8.38 -30.18
C ILE A 274 5.82 9.10 -31.53
N LYS A 275 5.87 8.37 -32.65
CA LYS A 275 5.80 8.95 -34.00
C LYS A 275 4.44 9.55 -34.31
N CYS A 276 3.34 8.90 -33.90
CA CYS A 276 1.99 9.46 -34.02
C CYS A 276 1.88 10.78 -33.24
N LEU A 277 2.36 10.82 -31.99
CA LEU A 277 2.36 12.04 -31.18
C LEU A 277 3.14 13.19 -31.84
N ALA A 278 4.27 12.89 -32.48
CA ALA A 278 5.02 13.88 -33.24
C ALA A 278 4.22 14.45 -34.42
N VAL A 279 3.49 13.60 -35.17
CA VAL A 279 2.63 14.04 -36.28
C VAL A 279 1.43 14.86 -35.79
N MET A 280 0.90 14.52 -34.63
CA MET A 280 -0.14 15.29 -33.91
C MET A 280 0.38 16.61 -33.34
N LYS A 281 1.70 16.87 -33.44
CA LYS A 281 2.38 18.04 -32.86
C LYS A 281 2.26 18.11 -31.33
N VAL A 282 2.15 16.95 -30.68
CA VAL A 282 2.24 16.83 -29.23
C VAL A 282 3.71 16.61 -28.88
N GLU A 283 4.36 17.63 -28.34
CA GLU A 283 5.73 17.51 -27.83
C GLU A 283 5.72 16.67 -26.56
N VAL A 284 6.46 15.55 -26.58
CA VAL A 284 6.61 14.67 -25.43
C VAL A 284 8.04 14.65 -24.93
N GLU A 285 8.17 14.55 -23.61
CA GLU A 285 9.41 14.22 -22.93
C GLU A 285 9.46 12.71 -22.67
N HIS A 286 10.52 12.06 -23.15
CA HIS A 286 10.77 10.65 -22.90
C HIS A 286 11.40 10.47 -21.52
N ILE A 287 10.75 9.69 -20.68
CA ILE A 287 11.24 9.31 -19.37
C ILE A 287 11.69 7.85 -19.43
N SER A 288 12.97 7.64 -19.15
CA SER A 288 13.58 6.31 -19.01
C SER A 288 14.25 6.22 -17.67
N VAL A 289 13.82 5.29 -16.83
CA VAL A 289 14.31 5.12 -15.47
C VAL A 289 14.76 3.68 -15.21
N PRO A 290 15.90 3.45 -14.53
CA PRO A 290 16.28 2.12 -14.08
C PRO A 290 15.40 1.76 -12.87
N ILE A 291 14.69 0.64 -12.93
CA ILE A 291 13.80 0.21 -11.86
C ILE A 291 14.53 -0.69 -10.87
N LEU A 292 15.33 -1.61 -11.40
CA LEU A 292 15.91 -2.70 -10.64
C LEU A 292 17.20 -3.15 -11.31
N LYS A 293 18.28 -3.28 -10.54
CA LYS A 293 19.51 -3.96 -10.96
C LYS A 293 19.45 -5.41 -10.53
N VAL A 294 20.08 -6.29 -11.29
CA VAL A 294 20.12 -7.72 -10.97
C VAL A 294 21.51 -8.14 -10.53
N TRP A 295 21.55 -9.01 -9.53
CA TRP A 295 22.79 -9.38 -8.84
C TRP A 295 23.03 -10.90 -8.78
N ARG A 296 22.23 -11.66 -9.54
CA ARG A 296 22.45 -13.07 -9.90
C ARG A 296 22.12 -13.28 -11.38
N HIS A 297 22.71 -14.30 -12.01
CA HIS A 297 22.53 -14.54 -13.45
C HIS A 297 21.10 -14.97 -13.83
N ASP A 298 20.39 -15.62 -12.92
CA ASP A 298 19.00 -16.08 -13.06
C ASP A 298 17.95 -15.00 -12.78
N HIS A 299 18.36 -13.83 -12.27
CA HIS A 299 17.45 -12.76 -11.87
C HIS A 299 16.88 -11.97 -13.05
N LEU A 300 17.62 -11.79 -14.15
CA LEU A 300 17.17 -10.89 -15.23
C LEU A 300 15.79 -11.26 -15.80
N PRO A 301 15.50 -12.55 -16.09
CA PRO A 301 14.17 -12.94 -16.51
C PRO A 301 13.08 -12.69 -15.45
N LEU A 302 13.34 -13.00 -14.18
CA LEU A 302 12.40 -12.84 -13.07
C LEU A 302 12.08 -11.36 -12.83
N ALA A 303 13.12 -10.54 -12.79
CA ALA A 303 13.04 -9.10 -12.65
C ALA A 303 12.19 -8.47 -13.75
N GLU A 304 12.41 -8.86 -15.01
CA GLU A 304 11.64 -8.32 -16.14
C GLU A 304 10.16 -8.68 -16.03
N THR A 305 9.85 -9.93 -15.67
CA THR A 305 8.47 -10.38 -15.44
C THR A 305 7.82 -9.63 -14.29
N LEU A 306 8.47 -9.56 -13.12
CA LEU A 306 7.96 -8.85 -11.94
C LEU A 306 7.60 -7.39 -12.26
N VAL A 307 8.53 -6.64 -12.86
CA VAL A 307 8.33 -5.21 -13.15
C VAL A 307 7.24 -5.02 -14.21
N THR A 308 7.18 -5.89 -15.21
CA THR A 308 6.13 -5.88 -16.25
C THR A 308 4.74 -6.08 -15.63
N GLU A 309 4.63 -7.00 -14.67
CA GLU A 309 3.38 -7.33 -13.97
C GLU A 309 2.92 -6.23 -13.01
N LEU A 310 3.86 -5.59 -12.30
CA LEU A 310 3.59 -4.45 -11.41
C LEU A 310 3.16 -3.22 -12.22
N ALA A 311 3.90 -2.88 -13.27
CA ALA A 311 3.63 -1.73 -14.12
C ALA A 311 2.43 -1.94 -15.07
N SER A 312 1.86 -3.15 -15.11
CA SER A 312 0.82 -3.55 -16.06
C SER A 312 1.20 -3.18 -17.50
N SER A 313 2.48 -3.37 -17.86
CA SER A 313 3.04 -2.82 -19.09
C SER A 313 2.74 -3.66 -20.33
N MET A 314 2.14 -4.83 -20.18
CA MET A 314 1.65 -5.66 -21.28
C MET A 314 0.51 -4.97 -22.05
N VAL A 315 0.47 -5.16 -23.37
CA VAL A 315 -0.59 -4.65 -24.25
C VAL A 315 -1.97 -5.05 -23.75
N GLU A 316 -2.11 -6.25 -23.22
CA GLU A 316 -3.31 -6.85 -22.65
C GLU A 316 -3.91 -6.04 -21.50
N TYR A 317 -3.08 -5.23 -20.83
CA TYR A 317 -3.43 -4.40 -19.70
C TYR A 317 -3.36 -2.90 -20.01
N GLY A 318 -3.11 -2.52 -21.27
CA GLY A 318 -3.02 -1.13 -21.71
C GLY A 318 -1.63 -0.51 -21.61
N GLY A 319 -0.58 -1.33 -21.50
CA GLY A 319 0.82 -0.92 -21.64
C GLY A 319 1.37 -1.16 -23.05
N LEU A 320 2.69 -1.00 -23.22
CA LEU A 320 3.37 -0.98 -24.53
C LEU A 320 4.28 -2.20 -24.78
N ASN A 321 4.22 -3.25 -23.96
CA ASN A 321 4.92 -4.53 -24.18
C ASN A 321 4.07 -5.49 -25.03
N PRO A 322 4.45 -5.76 -26.30
CA PRO A 322 3.75 -6.75 -27.14
C PRO A 322 4.28 -8.17 -26.92
N ILE A 323 5.42 -8.32 -26.24
CA ILE A 323 6.09 -9.62 -26.03
C ILE A 323 6.09 -9.91 -24.54
N GLN A 324 5.81 -11.17 -24.22
CA GLN A 324 5.90 -11.68 -22.86
C GLN A 324 7.32 -11.48 -22.29
N PRO A 325 7.44 -11.00 -21.04
CA PRO A 325 8.72 -10.75 -20.41
C PRO A 325 9.47 -12.05 -20.08
N GLY A 326 10.72 -11.90 -19.68
CA GLY A 326 11.50 -12.98 -19.10
C GLY A 326 12.14 -13.91 -20.14
N ASN A 327 12.43 -13.42 -21.34
CA ASN A 327 13.09 -14.22 -22.38
C ASN A 327 14.61 -13.99 -22.46
N THR A 328 15.12 -13.01 -21.72
CA THR A 328 16.54 -12.62 -21.75
C THR A 328 17.25 -13.13 -20.49
N ASN A 329 18.25 -14.00 -20.67
CA ASN A 329 19.14 -14.40 -19.59
C ASN A 329 20.34 -13.47 -19.51
N LEU A 330 20.89 -13.28 -18.30
CA LEU A 330 22.19 -12.64 -18.13
C LEU A 330 23.27 -13.48 -18.81
N ARG A 331 24.26 -12.86 -19.45
CA ARG A 331 25.42 -13.61 -19.95
C ARG A 331 26.34 -14.00 -18.78
N GLU A 332 27.15 -15.03 -18.96
CA GLU A 332 28.10 -15.47 -17.94
C GLU A 332 29.23 -14.46 -17.70
N ASP A 333 29.58 -13.66 -18.72
CA ASP A 333 30.63 -12.64 -18.66
C ASP A 333 30.19 -11.31 -18.04
N ASN A 334 28.92 -11.20 -17.64
CA ASN A 334 28.41 -10.00 -16.97
C ASN A 334 28.93 -9.93 -15.52
N GLU A 335 29.70 -8.89 -15.22
CA GLU A 335 30.12 -8.57 -13.85
C GLU A 335 28.92 -8.09 -13.01
N ILE A 336 28.55 -8.89 -12.01
CA ILE A 336 27.41 -8.62 -11.10
C ILE A 336 27.83 -8.03 -9.74
N PHE A 337 29.13 -7.96 -9.46
CA PHE A 337 29.66 -7.50 -8.17
C PHE A 337 29.21 -6.06 -7.85
N GLU A 338 29.30 -5.16 -8.82
CA GLU A 338 28.85 -3.78 -8.66
C GLU A 338 27.36 -3.71 -8.33
N ALA A 339 26.53 -4.51 -9.00
CA ALA A 339 25.10 -4.58 -8.71
C ALA A 339 24.82 -5.15 -7.31
N GLN A 340 25.63 -6.10 -6.83
CA GLN A 340 25.55 -6.62 -5.45
C GLN A 340 25.88 -5.54 -4.42
N LEU A 341 26.97 -4.79 -4.63
CA LEU A 341 27.38 -3.70 -3.74
C LEU A 341 26.27 -2.66 -3.62
N GLN A 342 25.71 -2.23 -4.75
CA GLN A 342 24.64 -1.24 -4.77
C GLN A 342 23.34 -1.74 -4.13
N ALA A 343 23.00 -3.03 -4.33
CA ALA A 343 21.78 -3.60 -3.78
C ALA A 343 21.83 -3.82 -2.26
N PHE A 344 22.98 -4.27 -1.72
CA PHE A 344 23.08 -4.71 -0.33
C PHE A 344 23.87 -3.79 0.60
N VAL A 345 24.72 -2.91 0.06
CA VAL A 345 25.59 -2.04 0.87
C VAL A 345 25.18 -0.58 0.73
N GLU A 346 24.93 -0.11 -0.49
CA GLU A 346 24.61 1.31 -0.72
C GLU A 346 23.13 1.64 -0.52
N SER A 347 22.25 0.64 -0.66
CA SER A 347 20.80 0.79 -0.50
C SER A 347 20.35 0.24 0.85
N THR A 348 19.53 1.01 1.58
CA THR A 348 18.88 0.52 2.82
C THR A 348 17.56 -0.19 2.56
N ASN A 349 16.99 -0.09 1.35
CA ASN A 349 15.62 -0.55 1.04
C ASN A 349 15.36 -2.00 1.46
N ILE A 350 16.30 -2.90 1.16
CA ILE A 350 16.16 -4.32 1.48
C ILE A 350 16.11 -4.51 3.00
N THR A 351 16.99 -3.85 3.73
CA THR A 351 17.05 -3.91 5.20
C THR A 351 15.80 -3.31 5.82
N ASP A 352 15.38 -2.12 5.37
CA ASP A 352 14.19 -1.43 5.86
C ASP A 352 12.91 -2.27 5.63
N ASP A 353 12.77 -2.91 4.46
CA ASP A 353 11.66 -3.82 4.18
C ASP A 353 11.70 -5.10 5.02
N LEU A 354 12.90 -5.65 5.25
CA LEU A 354 13.09 -6.84 6.08
C LEU A 354 12.69 -6.57 7.54
N GLU A 355 13.11 -5.45 8.11
CA GLU A 355 12.75 -5.05 9.47
C GLU A 355 11.23 -4.79 9.61
N ALA A 356 10.63 -4.12 8.61
CA ALA A 356 9.18 -3.94 8.56
C ALA A 356 8.45 -5.29 8.46
N SER A 357 8.93 -6.19 7.61
CA SER A 357 8.39 -7.54 7.45
C SER A 357 8.52 -8.37 8.73
N GLU A 358 9.67 -8.33 9.41
CA GLU A 358 9.90 -9.02 10.67
C GLU A 358 8.92 -8.54 11.75
N THR A 359 8.72 -7.23 11.85
CA THR A 359 7.77 -6.62 12.79
C THR A 359 6.34 -7.12 12.55
N GLN A 360 5.91 -7.18 11.28
CA GLN A 360 4.59 -7.69 10.92
C GLN A 360 4.44 -9.19 11.20
N VAL A 361 5.48 -9.99 10.94
CA VAL A 361 5.47 -11.42 11.25
C VAL A 361 5.33 -11.65 12.76
N LYS A 362 6.06 -10.90 13.59
CA LYS A 362 5.94 -10.99 15.06
C LYS A 362 4.51 -10.68 15.51
N LEU A 363 3.91 -9.61 15.01
CA LEU A 363 2.52 -9.25 15.32
C LEU A 363 1.53 -10.36 14.91
N ARG A 364 1.70 -10.95 13.72
CA ARG A 364 0.87 -12.07 13.24
C ARG A 364 1.03 -13.32 14.10
N MET A 365 2.25 -13.62 14.56
CA MET A 365 2.52 -14.74 15.46
C MET A 365 1.84 -14.54 16.82
N GLU A 366 1.88 -13.34 17.39
CA GLU A 366 1.19 -13.00 18.65
C GLU A 366 -0.34 -13.13 18.51
N LEU A 367 -0.90 -12.65 17.39
CA LEU A 367 -2.32 -12.81 17.09
C LEU A 367 -2.72 -14.28 16.96
N LEU A 368 -1.95 -15.09 16.23
CA LEU A 368 -2.22 -16.52 16.08
C LEU A 368 -2.11 -17.27 17.41
N LYS A 369 -1.16 -16.89 18.27
CA LYS A 369 -1.04 -17.42 19.62
C LYS A 369 -2.29 -17.07 20.45
N SER A 370 -2.75 -15.82 20.39
CA SER A 370 -3.97 -15.37 21.07
C SER A 370 -5.22 -16.11 20.57
N ILE A 371 -5.34 -16.36 19.26
CA ILE A 371 -6.44 -17.15 18.68
C ILE A 371 -6.38 -18.60 19.16
N LYS A 372 -5.18 -19.20 19.18
CA LYS A 372 -5.00 -20.57 19.65
C LYS A 372 -5.35 -20.70 21.14
N GLU A 373 -4.97 -19.72 21.95
CA GLU A 373 -5.35 -19.64 23.37
C GLU A 373 -6.87 -19.57 23.52
N MET A 374 -7.55 -18.70 22.75
CA MET A 374 -9.02 -18.63 22.69
C MET A 374 -9.70 -19.91 22.18
N GLN A 375 -9.07 -20.67 21.29
CA GLN A 375 -9.62 -21.95 20.81
C GLN A 375 -9.39 -23.08 21.81
N SER A 376 -8.29 -23.04 22.56
CA SER A 376 -8.00 -23.97 23.65
C SER A 376 -8.75 -23.63 24.95
N TYR A 377 -9.38 -22.45 24.99
CA TYR A 377 -10.27 -22.05 26.05
C TYR A 377 -11.49 -22.97 26.06
N ASP A 378 -11.53 -23.89 27.02
CA ASP A 378 -12.68 -24.74 27.30
C ASP A 378 -13.61 -23.98 28.26
N PRO A 379 -14.79 -23.51 27.79
CA PRO A 379 -15.73 -22.78 28.63
C PRO A 379 -16.24 -23.61 29.80
N LYS A 380 -16.18 -24.96 29.74
CA LYS A 380 -16.58 -25.82 30.86
C LYS A 380 -15.56 -25.79 31.99
N LYS A 381 -14.27 -25.84 31.65
CA LYS A 381 -13.20 -25.80 32.65
C LYS A 381 -13.14 -24.47 33.38
N ASP A 382 -13.29 -23.35 32.65
CA ASP A 382 -13.34 -22.03 33.26
C ASP A 382 -14.69 -21.78 33.99
N ARG A 383 -15.78 -22.40 33.56
CA ARG A 383 -17.05 -22.38 34.31
C ARG A 383 -16.95 -23.16 35.61
N ASP A 384 -16.30 -24.33 35.63
CA ASP A 384 -16.13 -25.13 36.83
C ASP A 384 -15.19 -24.43 37.83
N GLU A 385 -14.08 -23.85 37.36
CA GLU A 385 -13.18 -23.03 38.20
C GLU A 385 -13.86 -21.74 38.73
N ASN A 386 -14.73 -21.11 37.93
CA ASN A 386 -15.50 -19.95 38.38
C ASN A 386 -16.65 -20.33 39.32
N VAL A 387 -17.29 -21.49 39.16
CA VAL A 387 -18.29 -22.02 40.09
C VAL A 387 -17.64 -22.31 41.45
N GLU A 388 -16.47 -22.93 41.47
CA GLU A 388 -15.72 -23.19 42.70
C GLU A 388 -15.34 -21.88 43.42
N ARG A 389 -14.85 -20.88 42.68
CA ARG A 389 -14.59 -19.54 43.24
C ARG A 389 -15.83 -18.86 43.80
N ILE A 390 -16.98 -18.97 43.13
CA ILE A 390 -18.24 -18.41 43.60
C ILE A 390 -18.68 -19.10 44.90
N GLU A 391 -18.50 -20.41 45.01
CA GLU A 391 -18.87 -21.16 46.22
C GLU A 391 -17.98 -20.78 47.41
N ILE A 392 -16.66 -20.65 47.21
CA ILE A 392 -15.72 -20.16 48.23
C ILE A 392 -16.08 -18.73 48.66
N MET A 393 -16.45 -17.87 47.71
CA MET A 393 -16.89 -16.50 48.01
C MET A 393 -18.21 -16.46 48.79
N ARG A 394 -19.16 -17.37 48.48
CA ARG A 394 -20.42 -17.52 49.20
C ARG A 394 -20.16 -17.96 50.64
N GLU A 395 -19.34 -18.98 50.86
CA GLU A 395 -18.97 -19.46 52.18
C GLU A 395 -18.26 -18.36 53.01
N ARG A 396 -17.31 -17.63 52.41
CA ARG A 396 -16.68 -16.47 53.06
C ARG A 396 -17.68 -15.39 53.45
N LYS A 397 -18.64 -15.09 52.58
CA LYS A 397 -19.69 -14.09 52.86
C LYS A 397 -20.59 -14.53 54.02
N GLU A 398 -20.96 -15.80 54.07
CA GLU A 398 -21.76 -16.36 55.17
C GLU A 398 -20.99 -16.33 56.49
N ASN A 399 -19.72 -16.74 56.49
CA ASN A 399 -18.85 -16.68 57.66
C ASN A 399 -18.64 -15.24 58.14
N MET A 400 -18.43 -14.29 57.23
CA MET A 400 -18.29 -12.88 57.56
C MET A 400 -19.59 -12.29 58.10
N SER A 401 -20.74 -12.65 57.51
CA SER A 401 -22.06 -12.25 58.01
C SER A 401 -22.32 -12.78 59.44
N LEU A 402 -21.94 -14.04 59.70
CA LEU A 402 -22.04 -14.64 61.03
C LEU A 402 -21.12 -13.94 62.04
N ALA A 403 -19.88 -13.63 61.64
CA ALA A 403 -18.93 -12.89 62.46
C ALA A 403 -19.42 -11.46 62.76
N MET A 404 -19.97 -10.76 61.76
CA MET A 404 -20.58 -9.44 61.95
C MET A 404 -21.76 -9.51 62.92
N ARG A 405 -22.65 -10.51 62.80
CA ARG A 405 -23.75 -10.70 63.76
C ARG A 405 -23.26 -10.93 65.18
N LYS A 406 -22.18 -11.71 65.36
CA LYS A 406 -21.57 -11.91 66.68
C LYS A 406 -20.95 -10.61 67.21
N ALA A 407 -20.23 -9.87 66.38
CA ALA A 407 -19.64 -8.60 66.75
C ALA A 407 -20.71 -7.55 67.11
N THR A 408 -21.82 -7.48 66.37
CA THR A 408 -22.95 -6.60 66.70
C THR A 408 -23.54 -6.96 68.05
N LYS A 409 -23.79 -8.25 68.33
CA LYS A 409 -24.28 -8.69 69.65
C LYS A 409 -23.33 -8.30 70.79
N GLN A 410 -22.02 -8.51 70.59
CA GLN A 410 -21.03 -8.11 71.59
C GLN A 410 -21.05 -6.59 71.81
N LEU A 411 -21.21 -5.81 70.74
CA LEU A 411 -21.24 -4.36 70.82
C LEU A 411 -22.52 -3.85 71.51
N ASP A 412 -23.65 -4.52 71.30
CA ASP A 412 -24.90 -4.27 72.02
C ASP A 412 -24.73 -4.58 73.52
N GLU A 413 -24.14 -5.73 73.87
CA GLU A 413 -23.83 -6.11 75.26
C GLU A 413 -22.86 -5.12 75.93
N ASP A 414 -21.79 -4.73 75.25
CA ASP A 414 -20.82 -3.75 75.72
C ASP A 414 -21.47 -2.37 75.92
N THR A 415 -22.39 -2.00 75.02
CA THR A 415 -23.16 -0.75 75.12
C THR A 415 -24.10 -0.76 76.33
N GLU A 416 -24.80 -1.86 76.59
CA GLU A 416 -25.62 -2.03 77.79
C GLU A 416 -24.78 -1.94 79.07
N ASN A 417 -23.58 -2.55 79.08
CA ASN A 417 -22.65 -2.46 80.20
C ASN A 417 -22.18 -1.02 80.42
N ILE A 418 -21.83 -0.27 79.36
CA ILE A 418 -21.46 1.14 79.46
C ILE A 418 -22.62 1.97 80.04
N TYR A 419 -23.86 1.74 79.61
CA TYR A 419 -25.01 2.45 80.18
C TYR A 419 -25.19 2.16 81.68
N LYS A 420 -24.93 0.92 82.10
CA LYS A 420 -24.95 0.55 83.52
C LYS A 420 -23.84 1.23 84.30
N ASP A 421 -22.61 1.23 83.80
CA ASP A 421 -21.47 1.90 84.44
C ASP A 421 -21.70 3.43 84.54
N ILE A 422 -22.27 4.05 83.51
CA ILE A 422 -22.66 5.47 83.55
C ILE A 422 -23.72 5.71 84.63
N ALA A 423 -24.71 4.84 84.77
CA ALA A 423 -25.74 4.97 85.80
C ALA A 423 -25.14 4.90 87.21
N GLU A 424 -24.25 3.92 87.46
CA GLU A 424 -23.53 3.76 88.74
C GLU A 424 -22.62 4.97 89.03
N MET A 425 -21.94 5.50 88.00
CA MET A 425 -21.10 6.70 88.14
C MET A 425 -21.93 7.95 88.43
N VAL A 426 -23.10 8.12 87.80
CA VAL A 426 -24.02 9.25 88.07
C VAL A 426 -24.53 9.19 89.50
N GLU A 427 -24.85 8.00 90.02
CA GLU A 427 -25.25 7.81 91.41
C GLU A 427 -24.11 8.17 92.38
N THR A 428 -22.89 7.70 92.10
CA THR A 428 -21.69 8.04 92.88
C THR A 428 -21.40 9.55 92.87
N MET A 429 -21.54 10.21 91.71
CA MET A 429 -21.38 11.65 91.59
C MET A 429 -22.46 12.42 92.38
N ALA A 430 -23.69 11.92 92.42
CA ALA A 430 -24.76 12.50 93.22
C ALA A 430 -24.45 12.41 94.73
N GLU A 431 -23.93 11.28 95.20
CA GLU A 431 -23.46 11.11 96.58
C GLU A 431 -22.29 12.06 96.91
N GLN A 432 -21.27 12.12 96.06
CA GLN A 432 -20.14 13.02 96.25
C GLN A 432 -20.58 14.50 96.30
N LYS A 433 -21.52 14.88 95.43
CA LYS A 433 -22.12 16.22 95.44
C LYS A 433 -22.86 16.50 96.76
N ALA A 434 -23.66 15.55 97.24
CA ALA A 434 -24.34 15.68 98.53
C ALA A 434 -23.37 15.82 99.71
N GLN A 435 -22.25 15.07 99.70
CA GLN A 435 -21.18 15.21 100.69
C GLN A 435 -20.50 16.59 100.62
N LEU A 436 -20.26 17.11 99.41
CA LEU A 436 -19.69 18.43 99.18
C LEU A 436 -20.63 19.54 99.67
N ASP A 437 -21.93 19.46 99.35
CA ASP A 437 -22.94 20.39 99.82
C ASP A 437 -23.04 20.38 101.36
N PHE A 438 -22.96 19.20 101.99
CA PHE A 438 -22.90 19.07 103.45
C PHE A 438 -21.65 19.73 104.05
N ARG A 439 -20.47 19.51 103.45
CA ARG A 439 -19.22 20.16 103.88
C ARG A 439 -19.28 21.68 103.71
N LEU A 440 -19.82 22.17 102.60
CA LEU A 440 -20.01 23.60 102.34
C LEU A 440 -20.92 24.24 103.39
N LYS A 441 -22.08 23.63 103.68
CA LYS A 441 -22.97 24.07 104.77
C LYS A 441 -22.29 24.06 106.13
N THR A 442 -21.44 23.07 106.40
CA THR A 442 -20.67 22.98 107.65
C THR A 442 -19.64 24.11 107.74
N ILE A 443 -18.96 24.44 106.64
CA ILE A 443 -18.02 25.57 106.57
C ILE A 443 -18.77 26.90 106.75
N GLU A 444 -19.91 27.09 106.11
CA GLU A 444 -20.76 28.28 106.32
C GLU A 444 -21.21 28.40 107.77
N TRP A 445 -21.71 27.32 108.36
CA TRP A 445 -22.07 27.29 109.78
C TRP A 445 -20.88 27.60 110.70
N LEU A 446 -19.70 27.05 110.44
CA LEU A 446 -18.48 27.36 111.20
C LEU A 446 -18.07 28.82 111.05
N LYS A 447 -18.25 29.43 109.87
CA LYS A 447 -18.02 30.87 109.65
C LYS A 447 -19.00 31.71 110.47
N GLU A 448 -20.29 31.38 110.47
CA GLU A 448 -21.29 32.07 111.29
C GLU A 448 -20.99 31.95 112.79
N VAL A 449 -20.54 30.79 113.25
CA VAL A 449 -20.12 30.57 114.66
C VAL A 449 -18.90 31.43 114.98
N LYS A 450 -17.89 31.45 114.10
CA LYS A 450 -16.68 32.26 114.28
C LYS A 450 -17.00 33.77 114.28
N GLU A 451 -17.85 34.24 113.37
CA GLU A 451 -18.31 35.63 113.34
C GLU A 451 -19.03 36.00 114.64
N LYS A 452 -19.84 35.09 115.21
CA LYS A 452 -20.47 35.28 116.52
C LYS A 452 -19.46 35.30 117.68
N GLU A 453 -18.44 34.44 117.64
CA GLU A 453 -17.34 34.45 118.63
C GLU A 453 -16.49 35.72 118.55
N ASP A 454 -16.15 36.17 117.34
CA ASP A 454 -15.39 37.39 117.11
C ASP A 454 -16.21 38.62 117.54
N LEU A 455 -17.53 38.64 117.32
CA LEU A 455 -18.44 39.64 117.89
C LEU A 455 -18.43 39.63 119.42
N ALA A 456 -18.45 38.44 120.04
CA ALA A 456 -18.45 38.29 121.49
C ALA A 456 -17.10 38.68 122.13
N LYS A 457 -15.98 38.53 121.43
CA LYS A 457 -14.66 39.03 121.84
C LYS A 457 -14.55 40.55 121.67
N GLY A 458 -15.08 41.10 120.56
CA GLY A 458 -15.14 42.55 120.36
C GLY A 458 -15.95 43.29 121.43
N ILE A 459 -16.95 42.64 122.04
CA ILE A 459 -17.72 43.19 123.18
C ILE A 459 -16.95 43.11 124.51
N LYS A 460 -15.92 42.26 124.63
CA LYS A 460 -15.10 42.15 125.85
C LYS A 460 -13.88 43.08 125.86
N ASP A 461 -13.46 43.55 124.68
CA ASP A 461 -12.33 44.48 124.52
C ASP A 461 -12.78 45.94 124.31
N ALA A 462 -14.08 46.22 124.44
CA ALA A 462 -14.70 47.54 124.50
C ALA A 462 -15.35 47.74 125.88
#